data_AF-A0A2P2LWF7-F1
#
_entry.id   AF-A0A2P2LWF7-F1
#
_cell.length_a   1.000
_cell.length_b   1.000
_cell.length_c   1.000
_cell.angle_alpha   90.00
_cell.angle_beta   90.00
_cell.angle_gamma   90.00
#
_symmetry.space_group_name_H-M   'P 1'
#
loop_
_entity.id
_entity.type
_entity.pdbx_description
1 polymer ?
#
loop_
_entity_poly.entity_id
_entity_poly.type
_entity_poly.pdbx_seq_one_letter_code
_entity_poly.pdbx_strand_id
1 'polypeptide(L)'
;MINGLQGLFPIYGPVVRLAKRWVSSHLFSACLAEEAVELLVAYLFVKPLPFSVPCSRITGFLRFLRLLAEYDWTFSALVVDMNNDLTPSDKKEIYDKFMLSRKGYEENPWDASPAMFLTMSYDKASEAWTRSSPNSLELKRLVAYARSSANLLTRLILQDQIDSYRWECLFRTPLNNYDAVILLHGDRLPYPQRLLFPSKLEQGRLVANGKASKAFRPFMLPEDLRGSSEELKKGLLVDFDPLRCYIEDLEKEFNSLKVWYDSLGGDVIGLTWDSKKRGREEAEDDPIDLLKAVGEAGKGFMRSVYFLKAPRLVN
;
A
#
# COMPACT_ATOMS: atom_id res chain seq x y z
N MET A 1 7.28 17.85 -13.37
CA MET A 1 6.01 18.52 -13.04
C MET A 1 5.79 18.62 -11.52
N ILE A 2 5.88 17.52 -10.79
CA ILE A 2 5.68 17.47 -9.31
C ILE A 2 6.68 18.36 -8.53
N ASN A 3 7.93 18.45 -8.98
CA ASN A 3 8.92 19.38 -8.40
C ASN A 3 8.49 20.86 -8.50
N GLY A 4 7.74 21.24 -9.54
CA GLY A 4 7.22 22.61 -9.68
C GLY A 4 6.16 22.94 -8.62
N LEU A 5 5.33 21.96 -8.27
CA LEU A 5 4.31 22.07 -7.22
C LEU A 5 4.94 22.32 -5.84
N GLN A 6 6.09 21.69 -5.54
CA GLN A 6 6.81 21.94 -4.30
C GLN A 6 7.36 23.37 -4.21
N GLY A 7 7.78 23.96 -5.33
CA GLY A 7 8.21 25.36 -5.38
C GLY A 7 7.06 26.34 -5.11
N LEU A 8 5.85 26.03 -5.57
CA LEU A 8 4.65 26.84 -5.33
C LEU A 8 4.06 26.63 -3.93
N PHE A 9 4.13 25.40 -3.43
CA PHE A 9 3.52 24.97 -2.18
C PHE A 9 4.55 24.24 -1.30
N PRO A 10 5.30 24.95 -0.44
CA PRO A 10 6.36 24.35 0.38
C PRO A 10 5.90 23.18 1.27
N ILE A 11 4.62 23.16 1.65
CA ILE A 11 4.01 22.12 2.50
C ILE A 11 3.60 20.85 1.71
N TYR A 12 3.58 20.90 0.38
CA TYR A 12 3.23 19.74 -0.47
C TYR A 12 4.09 18.51 -0.16
N GLY A 13 5.42 18.62 -0.22
CA GLY A 13 6.34 17.51 0.05
C GLY A 13 6.18 16.89 1.44
N PRO A 14 6.10 17.68 2.53
CA PRO A 14 5.72 17.18 3.85
C PRO A 14 4.39 16.41 3.90
N VAL A 15 3.34 16.87 3.20
CA VAL A 15 2.04 16.17 3.16
C VAL A 15 2.13 14.86 2.38
N VAL A 16 2.80 14.87 1.22
CA VAL A 16 3.06 13.65 0.42
C VAL A 16 3.77 12.59 1.25
N ARG A 17 4.81 12.96 2.01
CA ARG A 17 5.55 12.01 2.85
C ARG A 17 4.67 11.37 3.92
N LEU A 18 3.78 12.14 4.55
CA LEU A 18 2.81 11.59 5.51
C LEU A 18 1.81 10.65 4.81
N ALA A 19 1.29 11.06 3.65
CA ALA A 19 0.34 10.26 2.88
C ALA A 19 0.95 8.93 2.43
N LYS A 20 2.12 8.95 1.79
CA LYS A 20 2.85 7.73 1.35
C LYS A 20 3.15 6.82 2.53
N ARG A 21 3.62 7.39 3.65
CA ARG A 21 3.91 6.61 4.85
C ARG A 21 2.65 5.96 5.42
N TRP A 22 1.52 6.67 5.45
CA TRP A 22 0.25 6.12 5.91
C TRP A 22 -0.25 4.98 5.01
N VAL A 23 -0.23 5.18 3.69
CA VAL A 23 -0.63 4.15 2.71
C VAL A 23 0.22 2.89 2.91
N SER A 24 1.55 3.06 2.97
CA SER A 24 2.46 1.93 3.10
C SER A 24 2.33 1.25 4.46
N SER A 25 2.21 2.00 5.56
CA SER A 25 2.05 1.43 6.92
C SER A 25 0.75 0.65 7.11
N HIS A 26 -0.26 0.93 6.28
CA HIS A 26 -1.52 0.16 6.24
C HIS A 26 -1.51 -0.99 5.24
N LEU A 27 -0.35 -1.31 4.67
CA LEU A 27 -0.06 -2.41 3.75
C LEU A 27 -0.71 -2.26 2.36
N PHE A 28 -0.90 -1.02 1.91
CA PHE A 28 -1.51 -0.71 0.61
C PHE A 28 -0.50 -0.47 -0.52
N SER A 29 0.79 -0.77 -0.32
CA SER A 29 1.83 -0.56 -1.35
C SER A 29 1.57 -1.35 -2.63
N ALA A 30 0.95 -2.53 -2.53
CA ALA A 30 0.57 -3.34 -3.68
C ALA A 30 -0.62 -2.77 -4.48
N CYS A 31 -1.48 -1.96 -3.84
CA CYS A 31 -2.73 -1.54 -4.46
C CYS A 31 -2.73 -0.08 -4.94
N LEU A 32 -1.89 0.77 -4.36
CA LEU A 32 -1.84 2.19 -4.68
C LEU A 32 -0.38 2.63 -4.90
N ALA A 33 -0.04 2.90 -6.16
CA ALA A 33 1.28 3.37 -6.55
C ALA A 33 1.64 4.69 -5.85
N GLU A 34 2.92 4.90 -5.61
CA GLU A 34 3.41 6.10 -4.93
C GLU A 34 3.07 7.39 -5.69
N GLU A 35 3.12 7.34 -7.01
CA GLU A 35 2.74 8.43 -7.91
C GLU A 35 1.25 8.75 -7.76
N ALA A 36 0.38 7.75 -7.65
CA ALA A 36 -1.05 7.98 -7.42
C ALA A 36 -1.28 8.74 -6.09
N VAL A 37 -0.51 8.41 -5.04
CA VAL A 37 -0.56 9.14 -3.76
C VAL A 37 -0.13 10.59 -3.95
N GLU A 38 0.94 10.85 -4.71
CA GLU A 38 1.39 12.21 -5.03
C GLU A 38 0.32 13.02 -5.75
N LEU A 39 -0.36 12.43 -6.73
CA LEU A 39 -1.43 13.08 -7.48
C LEU A 39 -2.67 13.37 -6.62
N LEU A 40 -3.05 12.43 -5.75
CA LEU A 40 -4.13 12.64 -4.78
C LEU A 40 -3.82 13.80 -3.83
N VAL A 41 -2.57 13.91 -3.39
CA VAL A 41 -2.14 15.06 -2.57
C VAL A 41 -2.11 16.33 -3.40
N ALA A 42 -1.60 16.30 -4.64
CA ALA A 42 -1.54 17.45 -5.53
C ALA A 42 -2.93 18.05 -5.77
N TYR A 43 -3.95 17.19 -5.94
CA TYR A 43 -5.35 17.60 -6.03
C TYR A 43 -5.78 18.55 -4.91
N LEU A 44 -5.35 18.32 -3.67
CA LEU A 44 -5.68 19.16 -2.52
C LEU A 44 -5.13 20.59 -2.62
N PHE A 45 -4.03 20.78 -3.37
CA PHE A 45 -3.38 22.07 -3.57
C PHE A 45 -3.93 22.78 -4.81
N VAL A 46 -4.21 22.04 -5.89
CA VAL A 46 -4.70 22.63 -7.16
C VAL A 46 -6.22 22.83 -7.17
N LYS A 47 -6.97 22.04 -6.39
CA LYS A 47 -8.42 22.15 -6.21
C LYS A 47 -8.77 22.21 -4.71
N PRO A 48 -8.44 23.32 -4.02
CA PRO A 48 -8.58 23.40 -2.57
C PRO A 48 -10.03 23.56 -2.09
N LEU A 49 -10.96 23.99 -2.96
CA LEU A 49 -12.35 24.25 -2.60
C LEU A 49 -13.04 22.98 -2.06
N PRO A 50 -13.90 23.10 -1.04
CA PRO A 50 -14.43 24.34 -0.45
C PRO A 50 -13.51 25.00 0.61
N PHE A 51 -12.31 24.48 0.82
CA PHE A 51 -11.34 25.03 1.78
C PHE A 51 -10.30 25.95 1.12
N SER A 52 -9.33 26.43 1.90
CA SER A 52 -8.09 27.07 1.42
C SER A 52 -7.05 26.04 1.02
N VAL A 53 -5.93 26.42 0.38
CA VAL A 53 -4.79 25.51 0.19
C VAL A 53 -4.26 25.01 1.54
N PRO A 54 -3.84 23.73 1.70
CA PRO A 54 -3.28 23.24 2.95
C PRO A 54 -2.02 24.03 3.39
N CYS A 55 -2.09 24.66 4.56
CA CYS A 55 -0.96 25.43 5.14
C CYS A 55 -0.17 24.66 6.21
N SER A 56 -0.59 23.45 6.58
CA SER A 56 0.12 22.60 7.54
C SER A 56 0.12 21.14 7.09
N ARG A 57 1.15 20.41 7.52
CA ARG A 57 1.28 18.98 7.21
C ARG A 57 0.13 18.14 7.77
N ILE A 58 -0.36 18.50 8.95
CA ILE A 58 -1.46 17.78 9.62
C ILE A 58 -2.80 18.04 8.93
N THR A 59 -3.07 19.30 8.57
CA THR A 59 -4.29 19.66 7.83
C THR A 59 -4.30 19.04 6.44
N GLY A 60 -3.17 19.08 5.73
CA GLY A 60 -3.04 18.43 4.43
C GLY A 60 -3.23 16.92 4.52
N PHE A 61 -2.64 16.28 5.52
CA PHE A 61 -2.81 14.84 5.76
C PHE A 61 -4.26 14.47 6.10
N LEU A 62 -4.93 15.24 6.98
CA LEU A 62 -6.35 15.03 7.27
C LEU A 62 -7.21 15.14 6.01
N ARG A 63 -6.94 16.14 5.16
CA ARG A 63 -7.68 16.32 3.90
C ARG A 63 -7.41 15.22 2.88
N PHE A 64 -6.19 14.68 2.84
CA PHE A 64 -5.89 13.48 2.05
C PHE A 64 -6.73 12.28 2.50
N LEU A 65 -6.80 12.02 3.81
CA LEU A 65 -7.63 10.94 4.35
C LEU A 65 -9.12 11.14 4.04
N ARG A 66 -9.62 12.38 4.14
CA ARG A 66 -11.01 12.71 3.81
C ARG A 66 -11.29 12.59 2.32
N LEU A 67 -10.38 13.02 1.45
CA LEU A 67 -10.48 12.82 0.01
C LEU A 67 -10.66 11.33 -0.30
N LEU A 68 -9.79 10.47 0.23
CA LEU A 68 -9.94 9.01 0.08
C LEU A 68 -11.29 8.51 0.60
N ALA A 69 -11.72 8.98 1.77
CA ALA A 69 -12.90 8.47 2.47
C ALA A 69 -14.25 8.95 1.92
N GLU A 70 -14.30 10.16 1.36
CA GLU A 70 -15.53 10.90 1.07
C GLU A 70 -15.73 11.16 -0.43
N TYR A 71 -14.68 11.04 -1.26
CA TYR A 71 -14.81 11.24 -2.70
C TYR A 71 -15.66 10.16 -3.36
N ASP A 72 -16.49 10.55 -4.32
CA ASP A 72 -17.37 9.65 -5.07
C ASP A 72 -16.63 8.97 -6.22
N TRP A 73 -15.84 7.96 -5.86
CA TRP A 73 -15.08 7.16 -6.83
C TRP A 73 -15.97 6.43 -7.85
N THR A 74 -17.27 6.25 -7.56
CA THR A 74 -18.20 5.53 -8.42
C THR A 74 -18.64 6.40 -9.58
N PHE A 75 -19.04 7.64 -9.28
CA PHE A 75 -19.67 8.52 -10.27
C PHE A 75 -18.81 9.71 -10.69
N SER A 76 -17.59 9.87 -10.15
CA SER A 76 -16.69 10.97 -10.50
C SER A 76 -15.26 10.50 -10.82
N ALA A 77 -14.70 11.10 -11.87
CA ALA A 77 -13.27 11.04 -12.19
C ALA A 77 -12.50 12.14 -11.45
N LEU A 78 -11.36 11.79 -10.85
CA LEU A 78 -10.50 12.75 -10.17
C LEU A 78 -9.50 13.34 -11.17
N VAL A 79 -9.75 14.58 -11.57
CA VAL A 79 -8.94 15.30 -12.56
C VAL A 79 -7.91 16.19 -11.87
N VAL A 80 -6.63 15.89 -12.05
CA VAL A 80 -5.50 16.67 -11.52
C VAL A 80 -4.93 17.54 -12.64
N ASP A 81 -5.23 18.83 -12.57
CA ASP A 81 -4.82 19.83 -13.55
C ASP A 81 -3.79 20.78 -12.90
N MET A 82 -2.52 20.42 -12.96
CA MET A 82 -1.46 21.13 -12.22
C MET A 82 -1.02 22.43 -12.89
N ASN A 83 -1.05 22.47 -14.22
CA ASN A 83 -0.61 23.63 -15.01
C ASN A 83 -1.78 24.47 -15.52
N ASN A 84 -3.03 24.06 -15.24
CA ASN A 84 -4.23 24.66 -15.82
C ASN A 84 -4.21 24.61 -17.36
N ASP A 85 -3.68 23.50 -17.91
CA ASP A 85 -3.50 23.26 -19.35
C ASP A 85 -4.65 22.45 -19.96
N LEU A 86 -5.54 21.88 -19.14
CA LEU A 86 -6.72 21.14 -19.62
C LEU A 86 -7.78 22.07 -20.20
N THR A 87 -8.00 21.93 -21.51
CA THR A 87 -9.07 22.64 -22.23
C THR A 87 -10.44 22.05 -21.92
N PRO A 88 -11.55 22.76 -22.24
CA PRO A 88 -12.89 22.19 -22.16
C PRO A 88 -13.07 20.91 -23.00
N SER A 89 -12.38 20.81 -24.13
CA SER A 89 -12.39 19.61 -24.98
C SER A 89 -11.74 18.43 -24.27
N ASP A 90 -10.61 18.66 -23.59
CA ASP A 90 -9.91 17.60 -22.83
C ASP A 90 -10.76 17.10 -21.66
N LYS A 91 -11.44 18.01 -20.95
CA LYS A 91 -12.35 17.66 -19.85
C LYS A 91 -13.53 16.83 -20.34
N LYS A 92 -14.06 17.15 -21.51
CA LYS A 92 -15.10 16.35 -22.16
C LYS A 92 -14.57 14.95 -22.53
N GLU A 93 -13.39 14.87 -23.12
CA GLU A 93 -12.75 13.59 -23.47
C GLU A 93 -12.54 12.70 -22.22
N ILE A 94 -12.05 13.29 -21.11
CA ILE A 94 -11.90 12.58 -19.84
C ILE A 94 -13.25 12.05 -19.35
N TYR A 95 -14.30 12.88 -19.39
CA TYR A 95 -15.64 12.48 -18.98
C TYR A 95 -16.18 11.33 -19.85
N ASP A 96 -16.03 11.42 -21.17
CA ASP A 96 -16.48 10.38 -22.09
C ASP A 96 -15.75 9.05 -21.82
N LYS A 97 -14.42 9.08 -21.62
CA LYS A 97 -13.62 7.90 -21.23
C LYS A 97 -14.03 7.33 -19.88
N PHE A 98 -14.31 8.18 -18.89
CA PHE A 98 -14.81 7.75 -17.59
C PHE A 98 -16.15 7.02 -17.73
N MET A 99 -17.11 7.60 -18.47
CA MET A 99 -18.43 6.99 -18.68
C MET A 99 -18.33 5.65 -19.42
N LEU A 100 -17.44 5.54 -20.41
CA LEU A 100 -17.16 4.28 -21.09
C LEU A 100 -16.60 3.23 -20.13
N SER A 101 -15.68 3.61 -19.23
CA SER A 101 -15.12 2.68 -18.25
C SER A 101 -16.16 2.15 -17.26
N ARG A 102 -17.20 2.95 -16.94
CA ARG A 102 -18.32 2.55 -16.08
C ARG A 102 -19.32 1.65 -16.80
N LYS A 103 -19.64 1.93 -18.08
CA LYS A 103 -20.52 1.07 -18.89
C LYS A 103 -19.93 -0.32 -19.13
N GLY A 104 -18.65 -0.41 -19.46
CA GLY A 104 -17.99 -1.70 -19.68
C GLY A 104 -18.09 -2.63 -18.46
N TYR A 105 -18.00 -2.06 -17.25
CA TYR A 105 -18.18 -2.80 -16.01
C TYR A 105 -19.62 -3.33 -15.80
N GLU A 106 -20.63 -2.55 -16.20
CA GLU A 106 -22.04 -2.96 -16.11
C GLU A 106 -22.37 -4.08 -17.10
N GLU A 107 -21.78 -4.03 -18.30
CA GLU A 107 -21.98 -5.02 -19.37
C GLU A 107 -21.22 -6.33 -19.10
N ASN A 108 -19.98 -6.23 -18.62
CA ASN A 108 -19.15 -7.36 -18.22
C ASN A 108 -18.41 -7.06 -16.91
N PRO A 109 -18.77 -7.71 -15.79
CA PRO A 109 -18.01 -7.59 -14.54
C PRO A 109 -16.55 -8.05 -14.62
N TRP A 110 -16.18 -8.70 -15.72
CA TRP A 110 -14.83 -9.15 -16.06
C TRP A 110 -13.99 -8.10 -16.78
N ASP A 111 -14.63 -7.05 -17.34
CA ASP A 111 -13.89 -5.90 -17.85
C ASP A 111 -13.34 -5.13 -16.65
N ALA A 112 -12.01 -5.13 -16.55
CA ALA A 112 -11.28 -4.51 -15.46
C ALA A 112 -11.40 -2.99 -15.57
N SER A 113 -12.51 -2.45 -15.05
CA SER A 113 -12.68 -1.01 -14.89
C SER A 113 -11.88 -0.51 -13.68
N PRO A 114 -11.21 0.64 -13.80
CA PRO A 114 -10.48 1.24 -12.68
C PRO A 114 -11.48 1.64 -11.58
N ALA A 115 -11.35 1.11 -10.37
CA ALA A 115 -12.24 1.52 -9.28
C ALA A 115 -11.98 2.97 -8.88
N MET A 116 -10.72 3.41 -8.96
CA MET A 116 -10.29 4.79 -8.81
C MET A 116 -9.91 5.34 -10.20
N PHE A 117 -10.62 6.35 -10.69
CA PHE A 117 -10.32 6.96 -12.00
C PHE A 117 -9.56 8.28 -11.80
N LEU A 118 -8.23 8.21 -11.87
CA LEU A 118 -7.31 9.33 -11.70
C LEU A 118 -6.76 9.78 -13.06
N THR A 119 -6.86 11.07 -13.37
CA THR A 119 -6.41 11.60 -14.67
C THR A 119 -5.57 12.85 -14.55
N MET A 120 -4.71 13.05 -15.55
CA MET A 120 -3.81 14.20 -15.74
C MET A 120 -3.89 14.68 -17.19
N SER A 121 -3.26 15.82 -17.52
CA SER A 121 -3.28 16.35 -18.89
C SER A 121 -2.72 15.39 -19.95
N TYR A 122 -1.75 14.57 -19.59
CA TYR A 122 -1.15 13.54 -20.45
C TYR A 122 -1.68 12.12 -20.24
N ASP A 123 -2.55 11.88 -19.25
CA ASP A 123 -3.23 10.60 -19.03
C ASP A 123 -4.71 10.85 -18.74
N LYS A 124 -5.48 10.89 -19.83
CA LYS A 124 -6.93 11.14 -19.79
C LYS A 124 -7.76 9.87 -19.59
N ALA A 125 -7.13 8.70 -19.68
CA ALA A 125 -7.79 7.38 -19.63
C ALA A 125 -7.57 6.66 -18.30
N SER A 126 -6.74 7.22 -17.41
CA SER A 126 -6.38 6.61 -16.13
C SER A 126 -5.55 5.33 -16.29
N GLU A 127 -4.71 5.29 -17.33
CA GLU A 127 -3.94 4.10 -17.69
C GLU A 127 -2.63 3.98 -16.90
N ALA A 128 -2.05 5.10 -16.46
CA ALA A 128 -0.70 5.11 -15.93
C ALA A 128 -0.61 4.56 -14.51
N TRP A 129 -1.56 4.89 -13.64
CA TRP A 129 -1.43 4.60 -12.20
C TRP A 129 -2.59 3.86 -11.57
N THR A 130 -3.79 3.96 -12.14
CA THR A 130 -5.01 3.39 -11.53
C THR A 130 -5.82 2.50 -12.45
N ARG A 131 -5.22 2.03 -13.56
CA ARG A 131 -5.88 1.22 -14.60
C ARG A 131 -6.58 -0.02 -14.05
N SER A 132 -5.88 -0.78 -13.21
CA SER A 132 -6.35 -2.09 -12.71
C SER A 132 -6.31 -2.20 -11.19
N SER A 133 -5.62 -1.27 -10.53
CA SER A 133 -5.48 -1.24 -9.08
C SER A 133 -5.55 0.22 -8.59
N PRO A 134 -6.30 0.52 -7.51
CA PRO A 134 -7.08 -0.42 -6.71
C PRO A 134 -8.31 -0.94 -7.47
N ASN A 135 -8.63 -2.21 -7.28
CA ASN A 135 -9.93 -2.79 -7.65
C ASN A 135 -11.02 -2.39 -6.64
N SER A 136 -12.28 -2.75 -6.90
CA SER A 136 -13.41 -2.34 -6.05
C SER A 136 -13.28 -2.77 -4.59
N LEU A 137 -12.74 -3.96 -4.33
CA LEU A 137 -12.55 -4.48 -2.96
C LEU A 137 -11.39 -3.78 -2.25
N GLU A 138 -10.27 -3.60 -2.95
CA GLU A 138 -9.10 -2.85 -2.46
C GLU A 138 -9.48 -1.41 -2.13
N LEU A 139 -10.22 -0.75 -3.02
CA LEU A 139 -10.70 0.61 -2.83
C LEU A 139 -11.64 0.70 -1.62
N LYS A 140 -12.60 -0.24 -1.48
CA LYS A 140 -13.46 -0.30 -0.29
C LYS A 140 -12.67 -0.43 1.01
N ARG A 141 -11.63 -1.27 1.01
CA ARG A 141 -10.72 -1.44 2.15
C ARG A 141 -9.95 -0.15 2.45
N LEU A 142 -9.37 0.48 1.42
CA LEU A 142 -8.65 1.75 1.52
C LEU A 142 -9.55 2.87 2.08
N VAL A 143 -10.76 3.02 1.55
CA VAL A 143 -11.78 3.99 1.99
C VAL A 143 -12.14 3.79 3.46
N ALA A 144 -12.33 2.52 3.90
CA ALA A 144 -12.66 2.22 5.29
C ALA A 144 -11.53 2.62 6.26
N TYR A 145 -10.27 2.32 5.90
CA TYR A 145 -9.09 2.71 6.67
C TYR A 145 -8.93 4.24 6.71
N ALA A 146 -9.11 4.91 5.57
CA ALA A 146 -9.03 6.36 5.46
C ALA A 146 -10.09 7.05 6.32
N ARG A 147 -11.34 6.57 6.29
CA ARG A 147 -12.44 7.11 7.10
C ARG A 147 -12.18 6.96 8.59
N SER A 148 -11.75 5.77 9.02
CA SER A 148 -11.40 5.52 10.42
C SER A 148 -10.25 6.42 10.88
N SER A 149 -9.21 6.55 10.05
CA SER A 149 -8.04 7.39 10.32
C SER A 149 -8.39 8.87 10.36
N ALA A 150 -9.22 9.36 9.43
CA ALA A 150 -9.71 10.74 9.42
C ALA A 150 -10.47 11.06 10.70
N ASN A 151 -11.39 10.19 11.11
CA ASN A 151 -12.17 10.36 12.35
C ASN A 151 -11.26 10.34 13.60
N LEU A 152 -10.26 9.46 13.64
CA LEU A 152 -9.28 9.45 14.73
C LEU A 152 -8.47 10.74 14.76
N LEU A 153 -7.92 11.17 13.62
CA LEU A 153 -7.10 12.37 13.52
C LEU A 153 -7.91 13.63 13.86
N THR A 154 -9.16 13.75 13.42
CA THR A 154 -10.05 14.85 13.83
C THR A 154 -10.23 14.89 15.34
N ARG A 155 -10.46 13.75 16.00
CA ARG A 155 -10.58 13.71 17.46
C ARG A 155 -9.28 14.12 18.15
N LEU A 156 -8.14 13.65 17.68
CA LEU A 156 -6.83 14.01 18.24
C LEU A 156 -6.57 15.51 18.17
N ILE A 157 -6.91 16.15 17.04
CA ILE A 157 -6.78 17.60 16.85
C ILE A 157 -7.73 18.36 17.76
N LEU A 158 -9.00 17.97 17.86
CA LEU A 158 -10.01 18.69 18.64
C LEU A 158 -9.78 18.56 20.16
N GLN A 159 -9.25 17.44 20.61
CA GLN A 159 -9.06 17.13 22.03
C GLN A 159 -7.65 17.48 22.53
N ASP A 160 -6.82 18.14 21.70
CA ASP A 160 -5.42 18.49 21.96
C ASP A 160 -4.62 17.35 22.63
N GLN A 161 -4.77 16.13 22.10
CA GLN A 161 -4.22 14.93 22.72
C GLN A 161 -2.73 14.80 22.46
N ILE A 162 -1.95 14.69 23.53
CA ILE A 162 -0.48 14.54 23.50
C ILE A 162 -0.07 13.04 23.58
N ASP A 163 -1.03 12.13 23.78
CA ASP A 163 -0.74 10.70 23.92
C ASP A 163 -0.12 10.09 22.66
N SER A 164 1.16 9.71 22.75
CA SER A 164 1.94 9.12 21.64
C SER A 164 1.21 7.92 21.04
N TYR A 165 0.68 7.02 21.86
CA TYR A 165 0.11 5.77 21.39
C TYR A 165 -1.05 5.97 20.41
N ARG A 166 -1.97 6.91 20.71
CA ARG A 166 -3.08 7.19 19.78
C ARG A 166 -2.65 7.83 18.47
N TRP A 167 -1.56 8.59 18.45
CA TRP A 167 -0.95 9.07 17.20
C TRP A 167 -0.33 7.93 16.42
N GLU A 168 0.33 6.98 17.09
CA GLU A 168 0.85 5.77 16.44
C GLU A 168 -0.26 4.95 15.80
N CYS A 169 -1.45 4.87 16.41
CA CYS A 169 -2.61 4.17 15.83
C CYS A 169 -3.00 4.67 14.44
N LEU A 170 -2.69 5.92 14.07
CA LEU A 170 -2.90 6.41 12.71
C LEU A 170 -2.06 5.66 11.66
N PHE A 171 -0.93 5.11 12.07
CA PHE A 171 0.05 4.43 11.22
C PHE A 171 0.24 2.95 11.60
N ARG A 172 -0.61 2.38 12.44
CA ARG A 172 -0.60 0.95 12.80
C ARG A 172 -1.73 0.23 12.07
N THR A 173 -1.38 -0.75 11.25
CA THR A 173 -2.36 -1.58 10.56
C THR A 173 -3.02 -2.58 11.53
N PRO A 174 -4.35 -2.71 11.54
CA PRO A 174 -5.05 -3.74 12.31
C PRO A 174 -4.87 -5.12 11.65
N LEU A 175 -3.98 -5.94 12.21
CA LEU A 175 -3.57 -7.24 11.64
C LEU A 175 -4.68 -8.31 11.69
N ASN A 176 -5.70 -8.15 12.53
CA ASN A 176 -6.87 -9.03 12.59
C ASN A 176 -7.77 -9.00 11.33
N ASN A 177 -7.51 -8.05 10.42
CA ASN A 177 -8.21 -7.94 9.13
C ASN A 177 -7.63 -8.83 8.02
N TYR A 178 -6.62 -9.63 8.32
CA TYR A 178 -6.01 -10.59 7.39
C TYR A 178 -6.38 -12.03 7.76
N ASP A 179 -6.30 -12.93 6.80
CA ASP A 179 -6.56 -14.37 7.01
C ASP A 179 -5.31 -15.06 7.60
N ALA A 180 -4.13 -14.62 7.15
CA ALA A 180 -2.84 -14.97 7.73
C ALA A 180 -1.90 -13.76 7.73
N VAL A 181 -0.88 -13.82 8.59
CA VAL A 181 0.11 -12.75 8.77
C VAL A 181 1.50 -13.36 8.83
N ILE A 182 2.43 -12.81 8.04
CA ILE A 182 3.85 -13.15 8.07
C ILE A 182 4.57 -12.02 8.79
N LEU A 183 5.29 -12.33 9.85
CA LEU A 183 6.22 -11.42 10.50
C LEU A 183 7.62 -11.67 9.94
N LEU A 184 8.36 -10.59 9.70
CA LEU A 184 9.71 -10.60 9.13
C LEU A 184 10.74 -10.28 10.20
N HIS A 185 11.99 -10.66 9.95
CA HIS A 185 13.12 -10.24 10.77
C HIS A 185 13.47 -8.79 10.46
N GLY A 186 13.19 -7.88 11.40
CA GLY A 186 13.39 -6.43 11.23
C GLY A 186 14.84 -6.05 10.92
N ASP A 187 15.82 -6.78 11.48
CA ASP A 187 17.26 -6.62 11.20
C ASP A 187 17.68 -7.10 9.81
N ARG A 188 16.76 -7.73 9.07
CA ARG A 188 16.96 -8.22 7.70
C ARG A 188 16.20 -7.41 6.65
N LEU A 189 15.43 -6.40 7.07
CA LEU A 189 14.79 -5.47 6.15
C LEU A 189 15.86 -4.66 5.37
N PRO A 190 15.56 -4.20 4.15
CA PRO A 190 16.47 -3.34 3.39
C PRO A 190 16.80 -2.03 4.13
N TYR A 191 15.79 -1.47 4.82
CA TYR A 191 15.92 -0.22 5.58
C TYR A 191 15.30 -0.36 6.98
N PRO A 192 15.95 -1.05 7.93
CA PRO A 192 15.40 -1.29 9.27
C PRO A 192 15.03 0.01 10.01
N GLN A 193 15.77 1.09 9.77
CA GLN A 193 15.54 2.42 10.35
C GLN A 193 14.25 3.09 9.88
N ARG A 194 13.60 2.59 8.82
CA ARG A 194 12.31 3.10 8.34
C ARG A 194 11.12 2.39 8.95
N LEU A 195 11.34 1.31 9.72
CA LEU A 195 10.28 0.63 10.45
C LEU A 195 9.74 1.58 11.53
N LEU A 196 8.47 1.98 11.41
CA LEU A 196 7.86 2.91 12.37
C LEU A 196 7.74 2.26 13.74
N PHE A 197 7.15 1.07 13.78
CA PHE A 197 6.88 0.34 15.00
C PHE A 197 7.03 -1.16 14.73
N PRO A 198 7.71 -1.93 15.61
CA PRO A 198 7.77 -3.38 15.47
C PRO A 198 6.39 -4.03 15.51
N SER A 199 6.11 -4.90 14.54
CA SER A 199 4.86 -5.65 14.50
C SER A 199 4.89 -6.80 15.48
N LYS A 200 3.82 -6.90 16.27
CA LYS A 200 3.57 -8.00 17.21
C LYS A 200 2.18 -8.53 16.99
N LEU A 201 2.03 -9.85 17.09
CA LEU A 201 0.76 -10.52 16.93
C LEU A 201 0.51 -11.37 18.18
N GLU A 202 -0.52 -10.99 18.93
CA GLU A 202 -0.89 -11.66 20.19
C GLU A 202 -1.92 -12.78 19.98
N GLN A 203 -2.43 -12.94 18.74
CA GLN A 203 -3.54 -13.83 18.40
C GLN A 203 -3.22 -14.65 17.15
N GLY A 204 -3.82 -15.84 17.04
CA GLY A 204 -3.68 -16.74 15.89
C GLY A 204 -2.84 -17.98 16.16
N ARG A 205 -2.96 -18.97 15.27
CA ARG A 205 -2.19 -20.21 15.32
C ARG A 205 -0.85 -19.99 14.64
N LEU A 206 0.25 -20.22 15.35
CA LEU A 206 1.58 -20.25 14.74
C LEU A 206 1.69 -21.48 13.82
N VAL A 207 1.99 -21.25 12.55
CA VAL A 207 2.10 -22.29 11.51
C VAL A 207 3.55 -22.56 11.13
N ALA A 208 4.36 -21.51 11.04
CA ALA A 208 5.78 -21.61 10.73
C ALA A 208 6.60 -20.62 11.58
N ASN A 209 7.84 -21.00 11.90
CA ASN A 209 8.78 -20.18 12.64
C ASN A 209 10.17 -20.28 11.99
N GLY A 210 10.77 -19.13 11.68
CA GLY A 210 12.01 -19.04 10.91
C GLY A 210 13.14 -18.37 11.68
N LYS A 211 14.37 -18.84 11.47
CA LYS A 211 15.59 -18.19 11.98
C LYS A 211 16.12 -17.21 10.94
N ALA A 212 16.61 -16.06 11.39
CA ALA A 212 17.24 -15.08 10.51
C ALA A 212 18.48 -15.68 9.82
N SER A 213 18.59 -15.51 8.51
CA SER A 213 19.74 -15.96 7.74
C SER A 213 20.95 -15.10 8.03
N LYS A 214 22.15 -15.70 7.98
CA LYS A 214 23.41 -14.97 7.97
C LYS A 214 23.88 -14.61 6.55
N ALA A 215 23.19 -15.09 5.52
CA ALA A 215 23.59 -14.94 4.12
C ALA A 215 23.43 -13.49 3.61
N PHE A 216 22.50 -12.73 4.18
CA PHE A 216 22.29 -11.33 3.80
C PHE A 216 22.01 -10.46 5.03
N ARG A 217 22.40 -9.19 4.94
CA ARG A 217 22.14 -8.14 5.93
C ARG A 217 22.10 -6.78 5.25
N PRO A 218 21.37 -5.79 5.79
CA PRO A 218 21.24 -4.47 5.16
C PRO A 218 22.55 -3.67 5.13
N PHE A 219 23.50 -4.00 6.00
CA PHE A 219 24.77 -3.28 6.10
C PHE A 219 25.93 -4.27 6.19
N MET A 220 27.04 -3.97 5.53
CA MET A 220 28.30 -4.71 5.72
C MET A 220 28.89 -4.36 7.08
N LEU A 221 29.37 -5.37 7.80
CA LEU A 221 30.13 -5.15 9.04
C LEU A 221 31.60 -4.88 8.74
N PRO A 222 32.36 -4.28 9.67
CA PRO A 222 33.80 -4.08 9.52
C PRO A 222 34.59 -5.37 9.22
N GLU A 223 34.08 -6.52 9.64
CA GLU A 223 34.64 -7.84 9.35
C GLU A 223 34.47 -8.23 7.88
N ASP A 224 33.34 -7.87 7.25
CA ASP A 224 33.08 -8.14 5.82
C ASP A 224 33.99 -7.34 4.91
N LEU A 225 34.48 -6.19 5.39
CA LEU A 225 35.38 -5.31 4.64
C LEU A 225 36.80 -5.87 4.54
N ARG A 226 37.10 -6.96 5.24
CA ARG A 226 38.39 -7.65 5.20
C ARG A 226 38.35 -8.71 4.11
N GLY A 227 38.84 -8.37 2.92
CA GLY A 227 38.89 -9.30 1.80
C GLY A 227 39.46 -8.67 0.55
N SER A 228 39.61 -9.50 -0.49
CA SER A 228 39.93 -9.01 -1.83
C SER A 228 38.77 -8.17 -2.39
N SER A 229 39.08 -7.30 -3.37
CA SER A 229 38.05 -6.49 -4.03
C SER A 229 36.91 -7.33 -4.62
N GLU A 230 37.21 -8.55 -5.10
CA GLU A 230 36.21 -9.45 -5.69
C GLU A 230 35.28 -10.09 -4.64
N GLU A 231 35.78 -10.39 -3.44
CA GLU A 231 34.93 -10.86 -2.33
C GLU A 231 34.00 -9.75 -1.83
N LEU A 232 34.50 -8.51 -1.76
CA LEU A 232 33.70 -7.35 -1.41
C LEU A 232 32.59 -7.09 -2.41
N LYS A 233 32.88 -7.17 -3.71
CA LYS A 233 31.86 -7.01 -4.77
C LYS A 233 30.77 -8.08 -4.69
N LYS A 234 31.13 -9.33 -4.35
CA LYS A 234 30.16 -10.42 -4.15
C LYS A 234 29.28 -10.20 -2.92
N GLY A 235 29.83 -9.60 -1.85
CA GLY A 235 29.07 -9.25 -0.64
C GLY A 235 28.23 -7.99 -0.80
N LEU A 236 28.59 -7.09 -1.73
CA LEU A 236 27.83 -5.90 -2.06
C LEU A 236 26.63 -6.28 -2.93
N LEU A 237 25.55 -6.72 -2.27
CA LEU A 237 24.28 -7.07 -2.90
C LEU A 237 23.56 -5.79 -3.38
N VAL A 238 24.08 -5.14 -4.42
CA VAL A 238 23.52 -3.90 -5.00
C VAL A 238 22.09 -4.14 -5.48
N ASP A 239 21.20 -3.21 -5.16
CA ASP A 239 19.76 -3.26 -5.48
C ASP A 239 19.02 -4.51 -4.95
N PHE A 240 19.63 -5.25 -4.03
CA PHE A 240 18.98 -6.39 -3.39
C PHE A 240 17.98 -5.92 -2.34
N ASP A 241 16.70 -6.20 -2.60
CA ASP A 241 15.60 -6.00 -1.66
C ASP A 241 14.98 -7.36 -1.31
N PRO A 242 15.29 -7.95 -0.14
CA PRO A 242 14.73 -9.24 0.27
C PRO A 242 13.21 -9.22 0.42
N LEU A 243 12.60 -8.07 0.73
CA LEU A 243 11.14 -7.96 0.77
C LEU A 243 10.58 -8.10 -0.64
N ARG A 244 11.12 -7.36 -1.59
CA ARG A 244 10.65 -7.42 -2.98
C ARG A 244 10.80 -8.82 -3.59
N CYS A 245 11.97 -9.45 -3.43
CA CYS A 245 12.18 -10.83 -3.90
C CYS A 245 11.14 -11.78 -3.30
N TYR A 246 10.92 -11.68 -1.98
CA TYR A 246 9.96 -12.55 -1.32
C TYR A 246 8.51 -12.31 -1.77
N ILE A 247 8.11 -11.05 -1.99
CA ILE A 247 6.78 -10.74 -2.53
C ILE A 247 6.61 -11.30 -3.94
N GLU A 248 7.62 -11.17 -4.80
CA GLU A 248 7.60 -11.71 -6.17
C GLU A 248 7.46 -13.25 -6.17
N ASP A 249 8.19 -13.93 -5.28
CA ASP A 249 8.05 -15.39 -5.09
C ASP A 249 6.63 -15.74 -4.60
N LEU A 250 6.09 -14.98 -3.64
CA LEU A 250 4.75 -15.23 -3.11
C LEU A 250 3.65 -15.06 -4.17
N GLU A 251 3.72 -13.99 -4.98
CA GLU A 251 2.75 -13.71 -6.03
C GLU A 251 2.82 -14.73 -7.18
N LYS A 252 4.02 -15.27 -7.45
CA LYS A 252 4.24 -16.27 -8.50
C LYS A 252 3.80 -17.68 -8.08
N GLU A 253 4.12 -18.08 -6.86
CA GLU A 253 3.88 -19.45 -6.38
C GLU A 253 2.50 -19.62 -5.75
N PHE A 254 1.94 -18.59 -5.10
CA PHE A 254 0.68 -18.68 -4.34
C PHE A 254 -0.42 -17.81 -4.94
N ASN A 255 -0.83 -18.16 -6.16
CA ASN A 255 -1.85 -17.41 -6.92
C ASN A 255 -3.20 -17.22 -6.20
N SER A 256 -3.55 -18.09 -5.25
CA SER A 256 -4.78 -18.03 -4.45
C SER A 256 -4.75 -16.99 -3.33
N LEU A 257 -3.58 -16.38 -3.07
CA LEU A 257 -3.37 -15.38 -2.04
C LEU A 257 -3.21 -13.99 -2.66
N LYS A 258 -3.84 -13.00 -2.03
CA LYS A 258 -3.53 -11.60 -2.20
C LYS A 258 -2.55 -11.18 -1.10
N VAL A 259 -1.44 -10.59 -1.50
CA VAL A 259 -0.36 -10.15 -0.62
C VAL A 259 -0.48 -8.65 -0.34
N TRP A 260 -0.33 -8.26 0.93
CA TRP A 260 -0.42 -6.88 1.41
C TRP A 260 0.85 -6.54 2.20
N TYR A 261 1.57 -5.49 1.81
CA TYR A 261 2.87 -5.16 2.42
C TYR A 261 3.15 -3.65 2.45
N ASP A 262 4.14 -3.26 3.25
CA ASP A 262 4.69 -1.90 3.36
C ASP A 262 6.04 -1.85 2.64
N SER A 263 6.06 -1.27 1.44
CA SER A 263 7.28 -1.08 0.63
C SER A 263 8.30 -0.12 1.24
N LEU A 264 7.91 0.67 2.25
CA LEU A 264 8.77 1.67 2.88
C LEU A 264 9.42 1.16 4.18
N GLY A 265 9.35 -0.13 4.46
CA GLY A 265 10.11 -0.78 5.54
C GLY A 265 9.24 -1.36 6.65
N GLY A 266 8.09 -1.94 6.33
CA GLY A 266 7.34 -2.73 7.32
C GLY A 266 7.95 -4.10 7.53
N ASP A 267 7.79 -4.64 8.73
CA ASP A 267 8.25 -5.97 9.14
C ASP A 267 7.12 -7.01 9.10
N VAL A 268 6.05 -6.73 8.35
CA VAL A 268 4.85 -7.56 8.30
C VAL A 268 4.26 -7.61 6.89
N ILE A 269 3.78 -8.79 6.53
CA ILE A 269 3.01 -9.04 5.32
C ILE A 269 1.66 -9.62 5.74
N GLY A 270 0.57 -9.00 5.29
CA GLY A 270 -0.79 -9.51 5.43
C GLY A 270 -1.16 -10.38 4.24
N LEU A 271 -1.90 -11.45 4.48
CA LEU A 271 -2.40 -12.34 3.43
C LEU A 271 -3.92 -12.42 3.50
N THR A 272 -4.59 -12.38 2.35
CA THR A 272 -6.03 -12.67 2.24
C THR A 272 -6.30 -13.63 1.10
N TRP A 273 -7.26 -14.53 1.26
CA TRP A 273 -7.66 -15.45 0.19
C TRP A 273 -8.38 -14.72 -0.94
N ASP A 274 -7.98 -14.97 -2.19
CA ASP A 274 -8.70 -14.47 -3.36
C ASP A 274 -9.93 -15.35 -3.66
N SER A 275 -11.08 -14.91 -3.16
CA SER A 275 -12.37 -15.59 -3.35
C SER A 275 -12.74 -15.85 -4.82
N LYS A 276 -12.21 -15.09 -5.79
CA LYS A 276 -12.51 -15.29 -7.22
C LYS A 276 -11.79 -16.50 -7.82
N LYS A 277 -10.62 -16.84 -7.30
CA LYS A 277 -9.82 -18.00 -7.75
C LYS A 277 -10.21 -19.30 -7.03
N ARG A 278 -10.95 -19.20 -5.92
CA ARG A 278 -11.45 -20.34 -5.14
C ARG A 278 -12.53 -21.16 -5.86
N GLY A 279 -13.05 -20.69 -6.99
CA GLY A 279 -14.11 -21.37 -7.76
C GLY A 279 -13.63 -22.36 -8.81
N ARG A 280 -12.32 -22.67 -8.92
CA ARG A 280 -11.81 -23.64 -9.89
C ARG A 280 -11.13 -24.82 -9.19
N GLU A 281 -11.81 -25.95 -9.30
CA GLU A 281 -11.39 -27.34 -9.14
C GLU A 281 -9.87 -27.58 -9.14
N GLU A 282 -9.23 -27.58 -7.97
CA GLU A 282 -8.06 -28.43 -7.66
C GLU A 282 -8.18 -28.84 -6.19
N ALA A 283 -7.83 -30.08 -5.86
CA ALA A 283 -7.92 -30.63 -4.51
C ALA A 283 -7.20 -29.68 -3.52
N GLU A 284 -7.97 -28.94 -2.70
CA GLU A 284 -7.45 -27.87 -1.85
C GLU A 284 -6.42 -28.45 -0.86
N ASP A 285 -5.14 -28.13 -1.08
CA ASP A 285 -4.09 -28.28 -0.05
C ASP A 285 -4.59 -27.63 1.25
N ASP A 286 -4.38 -28.29 2.39
CA ASP A 286 -4.71 -27.75 3.70
C ASP A 286 -4.15 -26.31 3.78
N PRO A 287 -4.96 -25.28 4.06
CA PRO A 287 -4.50 -23.91 4.21
C PRO A 287 -3.28 -23.78 5.13
N ILE A 288 -3.14 -24.69 6.09
CA ILE A 288 -1.98 -24.77 6.96
C ILE A 288 -0.74 -25.22 6.19
N ASP A 289 -0.84 -26.24 5.33
CA ASP A 289 0.28 -26.73 4.52
C ASP A 289 0.70 -25.69 3.48
N LEU A 290 -0.27 -24.98 2.88
CA LEU A 290 0.04 -23.83 2.02
C LEU A 290 0.79 -22.74 2.80
N LEU A 291 0.36 -22.41 4.03
CA LEU A 291 1.05 -21.42 4.87
C LEU A 291 2.42 -21.89 5.38
N LYS A 292 2.65 -23.21 5.52
CA LYS A 292 3.99 -23.76 5.75
C LYS A 292 4.89 -23.56 4.53
N ALA A 293 4.37 -23.81 3.33
CA ALA A 293 5.10 -23.58 2.08
C ALA A 293 5.46 -22.10 1.90
N VAL A 294 4.53 -21.18 2.18
CA VAL A 294 4.81 -19.73 2.29
C VAL A 294 5.97 -19.47 3.25
N GLY A 295 5.96 -20.11 4.42
CA GLY A 295 7.05 -19.99 5.39
C GLY A 295 8.41 -20.49 4.88
N GLU A 296 8.44 -21.58 4.12
CA GLU A 296 9.67 -22.11 3.52
C GLU A 296 10.20 -21.24 2.38
N ALA A 297 9.33 -20.65 1.55
CA ALA A 297 9.73 -19.68 0.53
C ALA A 297 10.45 -18.46 1.16
N GLY A 298 9.98 -18.01 2.33
CA GLY A 298 10.58 -16.91 3.08
C GLY A 298 11.77 -17.28 3.95
N LYS A 299 12.33 -18.50 3.84
CA LYS A 299 13.33 -19.01 4.79
C LYS A 299 14.53 -18.08 4.92
N GLY A 300 14.83 -17.70 6.15
CA GLY A 300 15.94 -16.78 6.46
C GLY A 300 15.55 -15.30 6.53
N PHE A 301 14.40 -14.93 5.96
CA PHE A 301 13.83 -13.58 6.05
C PHE A 301 12.57 -13.54 6.92
N MET A 302 11.71 -14.53 6.76
CA MET A 302 10.51 -14.78 7.56
C MET A 302 10.90 -15.14 9.00
N ARG A 303 10.25 -14.46 9.96
CA ARG A 303 10.33 -14.72 11.39
C ARG A 303 9.27 -15.70 11.83
N SER A 304 8.01 -15.43 11.49
CA SER A 304 6.91 -16.35 11.83
C SER A 304 5.71 -16.16 10.90
N VAL A 305 4.93 -17.23 10.72
CA VAL A 305 3.66 -17.21 9.99
C VAL A 305 2.53 -17.58 10.95
N TYR A 306 1.52 -16.72 11.04
CA TYR A 306 0.34 -16.93 11.86
C TYR A 306 -0.91 -17.04 10.99
N PHE A 307 -1.74 -18.02 11.33
CA PHE A 307 -3.07 -18.19 10.76
C PHE A 307 -4.11 -17.61 11.72
N LEU A 308 -4.90 -16.64 11.24
CA LEU A 308 -5.79 -15.84 12.08
C LEU A 308 -7.26 -16.26 11.98
N LYS A 309 -7.72 -16.66 10.81
CA LYS A 309 -9.12 -17.04 10.56
C LYS A 309 -9.18 -18.40 9.92
N ALA A 310 -9.96 -19.31 10.50
CA ALA A 310 -10.33 -20.54 9.81
C ALA A 310 -10.93 -20.20 8.44
N PRO A 311 -10.73 -21.06 7.40
CA PRO A 311 -11.37 -20.83 6.12
C PRO A 311 -12.87 -20.76 6.38
N ARG A 312 -13.54 -19.72 5.88
CA ARG A 312 -14.99 -19.81 5.73
C ARG A 312 -15.20 -20.94 4.73
N LEU A 313 -15.50 -22.14 5.23
CA LEU A 313 -16.12 -23.20 4.45
C LEU A 313 -17.48 -22.61 4.06
N VAL A 314 -17.56 -22.10 2.84
CA VAL A 314 -18.82 -21.67 2.25
C VAL A 314 -19.51 -22.97 1.85
N ASN A 315 -20.46 -23.41 2.66
CA ASN A 315 -21.51 -24.34 2.22
C ASN A 315 -22.43 -23.62 1.24
#